data_AF-D5LMD5-F1
#
_entry.id   AF-D5LMD5-F1
#
_cell.length_a   1.000
_cell.length_b   1.000
_cell.length_c   1.000
_cell.angle_alpha   90.00
_cell.angle_beta   90.00
_cell.angle_gamma   90.00
#
_symmetry.space_group_name_H-M   'P 1'
#
loop_
_entity.id
_entity.type
_entity.pdbx_description
1 polymer ?
#
loop_
_entity_poly.entity_id
_entity_poly.type
_entity_poly.pdbx_seq_one_letter_code
_entity_poly.pdbx_strand_id
1 'polypeptide(L)'
;PYKEIIQELRYNLCPSNDQPVPVFPFAYDWRLPLEIIERQFSDFVAEVIDRTKLINHYVEKGYVENPKVNLIGHSMGGLIITGYLDKKGKSAPVSKVVTLATPFHGSFEAVIKIATGTANLGSDPPNSREREAARLTSSLYHLLPAIKNALEIDDPKLPANLFDPALWQLSVLASVLAYVQAQMAFVSEKEQKAQELFVRFLEAAQAYRNRIDKFRLTKTGLEPEDWLCVVGVNSETRVRMRITSTERGPMFDLSSKYRLNRWRSDLANPAEWRLTGDGTVPFEAALPNSLKLENIVCVTPEDYGYW
;
A
#
# COMPACT_ATOMS: atom_id res chain seq x y z
N PRO A 1 -16.46 -3.83 3.99
CA PRO A 1 -16.42 -2.75 2.97
C PRO A 1 -16.62 -3.19 1.51
N TYR A 2 -16.04 -4.31 1.01
CA TYR A 2 -16.09 -4.62 -0.43
C TYR A 2 -17.28 -5.47 -0.93
N LYS A 3 -18.21 -5.86 -0.04
CA LYS A 3 -19.29 -6.78 -0.44
C LYS A 3 -20.15 -6.21 -1.57
N GLU A 4 -20.59 -4.97 -1.42
CA GLU A 4 -21.46 -4.28 -2.38
C GLU A 4 -20.74 -4.06 -3.72
N ILE A 5 -19.51 -3.51 -3.71
CA ILE A 5 -18.75 -3.30 -4.95
C ILE A 5 -18.50 -4.62 -5.72
N ILE A 6 -18.29 -5.75 -5.04
CA ILE A 6 -18.15 -7.04 -5.70
C ILE A 6 -19.47 -7.47 -6.34
N GLN A 7 -20.60 -7.24 -5.66
CA GLN A 7 -21.92 -7.54 -6.21
C GLN A 7 -22.23 -6.66 -7.43
N GLU A 8 -21.92 -5.37 -7.35
CA GLU A 8 -22.06 -4.42 -8.47
C GLU A 8 -21.16 -4.80 -9.64
N LEU A 9 -19.91 -5.19 -9.40
CA LEU A 9 -19.02 -5.66 -10.48
C LEU A 9 -19.58 -6.91 -11.16
N ARG A 10 -20.09 -7.88 -10.38
CA ARG A 10 -20.73 -9.06 -10.96
C ARG A 10 -21.94 -8.67 -11.79
N TYR A 11 -22.79 -7.80 -11.28
CA TYR A 11 -24.00 -7.39 -11.98
C TYR A 11 -23.69 -6.60 -13.27
N ASN A 12 -22.92 -5.52 -13.16
CA ASN A 12 -22.67 -4.59 -14.26
C ASN A 12 -21.72 -5.15 -15.34
N LEU A 13 -20.87 -6.12 -15.02
CA LEU A 13 -20.01 -6.77 -16.01
C LEU A 13 -20.70 -7.93 -16.74
N CYS A 14 -21.81 -8.48 -16.24
CA CYS A 14 -22.55 -9.56 -16.91
C CYS A 14 -23.37 -8.99 -18.08
N PRO A 15 -23.02 -9.26 -19.35
CA PRO A 15 -23.83 -8.82 -20.48
C PRO A 15 -25.20 -9.52 -20.55
N SER A 16 -25.31 -10.74 -20.02
CA SER A 16 -26.55 -11.50 -19.89
C SER A 16 -26.43 -12.56 -18.79
N ASN A 17 -27.56 -13.13 -18.36
CA ASN A 17 -27.59 -14.18 -17.34
C ASN A 17 -26.85 -15.46 -17.77
N ASP A 18 -26.79 -15.75 -19.08
CA ASP A 18 -26.13 -16.94 -19.63
C ASP A 18 -24.62 -16.72 -19.89
N GLN A 19 -24.15 -15.48 -19.78
CA GLN A 19 -22.74 -15.10 -19.93
C GLN A 19 -22.23 -14.37 -18.68
N PRO A 20 -22.27 -15.00 -17.49
CA PRO A 20 -21.85 -14.34 -16.27
C PRO A 20 -20.35 -14.05 -16.26
N VAL A 21 -19.95 -12.85 -15.82
CA VAL A 21 -18.55 -12.52 -15.55
C VAL A 21 -18.22 -12.87 -14.10
N PRO A 22 -17.39 -13.88 -13.83
CA PRO A 22 -17.06 -14.26 -12.48
C PRO A 22 -16.11 -13.22 -11.84
N VAL A 23 -16.46 -12.75 -10.64
CA VAL A 23 -15.61 -11.86 -9.84
C VAL A 23 -15.29 -12.56 -8.52
N PHE A 24 -14.01 -12.80 -8.26
CA PHE A 24 -13.56 -13.53 -7.08
C PHE A 24 -12.80 -12.61 -6.12
N PRO A 25 -13.27 -12.42 -4.88
CA PRO A 25 -12.51 -11.67 -3.88
C PRO A 25 -11.34 -12.48 -3.33
N PHE A 26 -10.14 -11.89 -3.36
CA PHE A 26 -8.99 -12.39 -2.61
C PHE A 26 -8.97 -11.74 -1.23
N ALA A 27 -9.50 -12.45 -0.22
CA ALA A 27 -9.36 -12.06 1.18
C ALA A 27 -8.03 -12.58 1.72
N TYR A 28 -7.31 -11.76 2.46
CA TYR A 28 -6.01 -12.11 3.04
C TYR A 28 -5.83 -11.49 4.43
N ASP A 29 -4.97 -12.10 5.24
CA ASP A 29 -4.54 -11.51 6.50
C ASP A 29 -3.53 -10.41 6.20
N TRP A 30 -4.03 -9.17 6.22
CA TRP A 30 -3.23 -7.98 5.93
C TRP A 30 -2.11 -7.76 6.92
N ARG A 31 -2.03 -8.47 8.06
CA ARG A 31 -0.96 -8.28 9.04
C ARG A 31 0.34 -9.00 8.68
N LEU A 32 0.26 -9.96 7.76
CA LEU A 32 1.38 -10.81 7.34
C LEU A 32 2.36 -10.06 6.44
N PRO A 33 3.63 -10.53 6.36
CA PRO A 33 4.59 -10.02 5.39
C PRO A 33 4.04 -10.15 3.96
N LEU A 34 4.22 -9.10 3.14
CA LEU A 34 3.65 -9.05 1.79
C LEU A 34 4.10 -10.21 0.90
N GLU A 35 5.30 -10.73 1.12
CA GLU A 35 5.82 -11.86 0.33
C GLU A 35 5.04 -13.17 0.54
N ILE A 36 4.47 -13.36 1.73
CA ILE A 36 3.59 -14.50 2.03
C ILE A 36 2.25 -14.29 1.32
N ILE A 37 1.69 -13.08 1.42
CA ILE A 37 0.41 -12.73 0.78
C ILE A 37 0.52 -12.84 -0.74
N GLU A 38 1.63 -12.43 -1.35
CA GLU A 38 1.89 -12.58 -2.78
C GLU A 38 1.92 -14.04 -3.25
N ARG A 39 2.42 -14.95 -2.39
CA ARG A 39 2.41 -16.39 -2.70
C ARG A 39 1.00 -16.93 -2.68
N GLN A 40 0.23 -16.61 -1.63
CA GLN A 40 -1.18 -16.97 -1.51
C GLN A 40 -2.00 -16.39 -2.68
N PHE A 41 -1.71 -15.16 -3.09
CA PHE A 41 -2.34 -14.52 -4.23
C PHE A 41 -1.99 -15.22 -5.54
N SER A 42 -0.75 -15.67 -5.73
CA SER A 42 -0.37 -16.47 -6.89
C SER A 42 -1.15 -17.78 -6.97
N ASP A 43 -1.32 -18.48 -5.85
CA ASP A 43 -2.08 -19.73 -5.80
C ASP A 43 -3.57 -19.47 -6.09
N PHE A 44 -4.10 -18.37 -5.56
CA PHE A 44 -5.47 -17.94 -5.83
C PHE A 44 -5.71 -17.59 -7.30
N VAL A 45 -4.77 -16.93 -7.99
CA VAL A 45 -4.90 -16.66 -9.44
C VAL A 45 -4.98 -17.95 -10.24
N ALA A 46 -4.17 -18.96 -9.89
CA ALA A 46 -4.24 -20.28 -10.53
C ALA A 46 -5.60 -20.96 -10.29
N GLU A 47 -6.09 -20.94 -9.06
CA GLU A 47 -7.41 -21.45 -8.71
C GLU A 47 -8.54 -20.75 -9.49
N VAL A 48 -8.48 -19.42 -9.62
CA VAL A 48 -9.47 -18.63 -10.39
C VAL A 48 -9.47 -19.04 -11.86
N ILE A 49 -8.29 -19.23 -12.46
CA ILE A 49 -8.17 -19.72 -13.83
C ILE A 49 -8.82 -21.09 -13.97
N ASP A 50 -8.51 -22.02 -13.08
CA ASP A 50 -9.03 -23.38 -13.14
C ASP A 50 -10.55 -23.44 -12.94
N ARG A 51 -11.11 -22.59 -12.08
CA ARG A 51 -12.57 -22.42 -11.96
C ARG A 51 -13.19 -21.82 -13.21
N THR A 52 -12.54 -20.85 -13.83
CA THR A 52 -13.06 -20.16 -15.03
C THR A 52 -13.08 -21.10 -16.24
N LYS A 53 -12.13 -22.03 -16.35
CA LYS A 53 -12.14 -23.10 -17.36
C LYS A 53 -13.34 -24.06 -17.24
N LEU A 54 -14.10 -24.03 -16.15
CA LEU A 54 -15.30 -24.85 -15.98
C LEU A 54 -16.59 -24.11 -16.39
N ILE A 55 -16.48 -22.85 -16.81
CA ILE A 55 -17.64 -22.02 -17.20
C ILE A 55 -17.87 -22.16 -18.71
N ASN A 56 -19.00 -22.75 -19.11
CA ASN A 56 -19.30 -23.13 -20.50
C ASN A 56 -19.01 -22.03 -21.52
N HIS A 57 -19.57 -20.83 -21.34
CA HIS A 57 -19.41 -19.75 -22.33
C HIS A 57 -17.97 -19.21 -22.43
N TYR A 58 -17.12 -19.40 -21.41
CA TYR A 58 -15.69 -19.10 -21.50
C TYR A 58 -14.96 -20.19 -22.30
N VAL A 59 -15.31 -21.46 -22.08
CA VAL A 59 -14.76 -22.60 -22.84
C VAL A 59 -15.12 -22.49 -24.31
N GLU A 60 -16.38 -22.22 -24.64
CA GLU A 60 -16.86 -22.03 -26.02
C GLU A 60 -16.17 -20.85 -26.72
N LYS A 61 -15.75 -19.83 -25.97
CA LYS A 61 -14.97 -18.68 -26.47
C LYS A 61 -13.45 -18.94 -26.51
N GLY A 62 -12.99 -20.17 -26.26
CA GLY A 62 -11.58 -20.55 -26.35
C GLY A 62 -10.71 -20.13 -25.17
N TYR A 63 -11.29 -19.76 -24.02
CA TYR A 63 -10.53 -19.30 -22.84
C TYR A 63 -9.44 -20.29 -22.40
N VAL A 64 -9.67 -21.59 -22.59
CA VAL A 64 -8.74 -22.65 -22.21
C VAL A 64 -7.40 -22.55 -22.94
N GLU A 65 -7.36 -22.00 -24.15
CA GLU A 65 -6.16 -21.91 -24.98
C GLU A 65 -5.18 -20.82 -24.50
N ASN A 66 -5.71 -19.75 -23.88
CA ASN A 66 -4.92 -18.63 -23.37
C ASN A 66 -5.59 -18.01 -22.13
N PRO A 67 -5.60 -18.73 -20.99
CA PRO A 67 -6.34 -18.31 -19.81
C PRO A 67 -5.63 -17.12 -19.15
N LYS A 68 -6.34 -16.00 -19.06
CA LYS A 68 -5.88 -14.79 -18.37
C LYS A 68 -6.91 -14.27 -17.39
N VAL A 69 -6.47 -13.50 -16.41
CA VAL A 69 -7.33 -12.79 -15.46
C VAL A 69 -7.13 -11.28 -15.54
N ASN A 70 -8.16 -10.52 -15.13
CA ASN A 70 -8.03 -9.10 -14.84
C ASN A 70 -7.91 -8.91 -13.33
N LEU A 71 -7.00 -8.05 -12.88
CA LEU A 71 -6.72 -7.84 -11.46
C LEU A 71 -7.17 -6.44 -11.03
N ILE A 72 -7.82 -6.35 -9.88
CA ILE A 72 -8.22 -5.07 -9.26
C ILE A 72 -7.65 -5.04 -7.84
N GLY A 73 -6.81 -4.05 -7.56
CA GLY A 73 -6.20 -3.85 -6.24
C GLY A 73 -6.57 -2.49 -5.69
N HIS A 74 -7.13 -2.46 -4.48
CA HIS A 74 -7.31 -1.22 -3.72
C HIS A 74 -6.27 -1.12 -2.61
N SER A 75 -5.75 0.09 -2.36
CA SER A 75 -4.74 0.35 -1.34
C SER A 75 -3.55 -0.62 -1.48
N MET A 76 -3.18 -1.33 -0.41
CA MET A 76 -2.11 -2.34 -0.40
C MET A 76 -2.32 -3.48 -1.41
N GLY A 77 -3.54 -3.70 -1.90
CA GLY A 77 -3.82 -4.66 -2.97
C GLY A 77 -3.03 -4.38 -4.26
N GLY A 78 -2.78 -3.11 -4.59
CA GLY A 78 -1.95 -2.78 -5.75
C GLY A 78 -0.47 -3.12 -5.56
N LEU A 79 0.04 -3.06 -4.32
CA LEU A 79 1.40 -3.53 -4.00
C LEU A 79 1.51 -5.05 -4.18
N ILE A 80 0.50 -5.80 -3.71
CA ILE A 80 0.43 -7.26 -3.87
C ILE A 80 0.40 -7.64 -5.36
N ILE A 81 -0.42 -6.97 -6.17
CA ILE A 81 -0.46 -7.19 -7.63
C ILE A 81 0.91 -6.89 -8.26
N THR A 82 1.51 -5.76 -7.91
CA THR A 82 2.82 -5.35 -8.46
C THR A 82 3.91 -6.36 -8.11
N GLY A 83 3.96 -6.82 -6.85
CA GLY A 83 4.93 -7.82 -6.42
C GLY A 83 4.69 -9.21 -7.02
N TYR A 84 3.43 -9.59 -7.25
CA TYR A 84 3.08 -10.78 -8.01
C TYR A 84 3.59 -10.70 -9.46
N LEU A 85 3.35 -9.57 -10.14
CA LEU A 85 3.82 -9.33 -11.51
C LEU A 85 5.35 -9.27 -11.58
N ASP A 86 6.02 -8.68 -10.60
CA ASP A 86 7.48 -8.65 -10.52
C ASP A 86 8.07 -10.06 -10.41
N LYS A 87 7.46 -10.92 -9.59
CA LYS A 87 7.89 -12.32 -9.40
C LYS A 87 7.59 -13.22 -10.60
N LYS A 88 6.42 -13.07 -11.23
CA LYS A 88 5.99 -13.91 -12.36
C LYS A 88 6.53 -13.42 -13.71
N GLY A 89 6.79 -12.12 -13.86
CA GLY A 89 7.19 -11.52 -15.12
C GLY A 89 6.23 -11.86 -16.26
N LYS A 90 6.78 -12.20 -17.43
CA LYS A 90 6.02 -12.59 -18.63
C LYS A 90 5.17 -13.86 -18.48
N SER A 91 5.42 -14.67 -17.44
CA SER A 91 4.62 -15.87 -17.18
C SER A 91 3.31 -15.58 -16.44
N ALA A 92 3.09 -14.34 -15.99
CA ALA A 92 1.85 -13.96 -15.33
C ALA A 92 0.65 -14.07 -16.30
N PRO A 93 -0.37 -14.89 -16.02
CA PRO A 93 -1.58 -15.00 -16.84
C PRO A 93 -2.52 -13.81 -16.59
N VAL A 94 -2.03 -12.59 -16.82
CA VAL A 94 -2.77 -11.34 -16.55
C VAL A 94 -3.03 -10.61 -17.87
N SER A 95 -4.25 -10.11 -18.04
CA SER A 95 -4.67 -9.34 -19.20
C SER A 95 -4.72 -7.84 -18.90
N LYS A 96 -5.38 -7.45 -17.80
CA LYS A 96 -5.52 -6.05 -17.37
C LYS A 96 -5.32 -5.89 -15.88
N VAL A 97 -4.89 -4.71 -15.46
CA VAL A 97 -4.70 -4.32 -14.05
C VAL A 97 -5.45 -3.02 -13.76
N VAL A 98 -6.10 -2.96 -12.61
CA VAL A 98 -6.64 -1.73 -12.04
C VAL A 98 -6.06 -1.56 -10.64
N THR A 99 -5.51 -0.38 -10.34
CA THR A 99 -5.08 -0.01 -8.98
C THR A 99 -5.79 1.24 -8.52
N LEU A 100 -6.37 1.19 -7.32
CA LEU A 100 -7.16 2.26 -6.72
C LEU A 100 -6.48 2.70 -5.42
N ALA A 101 -6.07 3.97 -5.32
CA ALA A 101 -5.49 4.56 -4.11
C ALA A 101 -4.30 3.74 -3.52
N THR A 102 -3.49 3.15 -4.39
CA THR A 102 -2.37 2.30 -3.97
C THR A 102 -1.18 3.14 -3.50
N PRO A 103 -0.66 2.96 -2.28
CA PRO A 103 0.51 3.68 -1.79
C PRO A 103 1.81 3.07 -2.33
N PHE A 104 2.06 3.22 -3.63
CA PHE A 104 3.27 2.74 -4.30
C PHE A 104 4.55 3.21 -3.66
N HIS A 105 4.60 4.39 -3.05
CA HIS A 105 5.74 4.89 -2.26
C HIS A 105 5.40 5.11 -0.79
N GLY A 106 4.36 4.44 -0.28
CA GLY A 106 3.96 4.45 1.14
C GLY A 106 3.03 5.61 1.53
N SER A 107 2.79 5.75 2.82
CA SER A 107 1.97 6.82 3.39
C SER A 107 2.50 7.22 4.76
N PHE A 108 2.51 8.51 5.04
CA PHE A 108 2.86 9.00 6.37
C PHE A 108 1.89 8.53 7.46
N GLU A 109 0.66 8.14 7.12
CA GLU A 109 -0.28 7.56 8.09
C GLU A 109 0.26 6.27 8.71
N ALA A 110 1.11 5.50 8.00
CA ALA A 110 1.77 4.33 8.57
C ALA A 110 2.71 4.72 9.72
N VAL A 111 3.46 5.80 9.55
CA VAL A 111 4.35 6.35 10.61
C VAL A 111 3.52 6.78 11.81
N ILE A 112 2.41 7.49 11.59
CA ILE A 112 1.52 7.92 12.66
C ILE A 112 0.93 6.70 13.39
N LYS A 113 0.42 5.70 12.65
CA LYS A 113 -0.16 4.49 13.25
C LYS A 113 0.86 3.75 14.12
N ILE A 114 2.10 3.62 13.68
CA ILE A 114 3.17 2.97 14.45
C ILE A 114 3.58 3.83 15.67
N ALA A 115 3.69 5.15 15.49
CA ALA A 115 4.11 6.07 16.55
C ALA A 115 3.06 6.23 17.66
N THR A 116 1.79 6.45 17.31
CA THR A 116 0.73 6.84 18.25
C THR A 116 -0.33 5.75 18.46
N GLY A 117 -0.47 4.80 17.54
CA GLY A 117 -1.60 3.87 17.45
C GLY A 117 -2.85 4.44 16.78
N THR A 118 -2.80 5.69 16.33
CA THR A 118 -3.92 6.41 15.74
C THR A 118 -3.55 6.82 14.32
N ALA A 119 -4.41 6.58 13.34
CA ALA A 119 -4.22 7.05 11.96
C ALA A 119 -5.53 6.93 11.19
N ASN A 120 -5.59 7.54 9.99
CA ASN A 120 -6.67 7.30 9.04
C ASN A 120 -6.55 5.92 8.34
N LEU A 121 -5.71 5.02 8.86
CA LEU A 121 -5.56 3.63 8.41
C LEU A 121 -6.38 2.70 9.32
N GLY A 122 -7.44 2.11 8.76
CA GLY A 122 -8.34 1.17 9.47
C GLY A 122 -9.75 1.75 9.70
N SER A 123 -10.64 0.94 10.28
CA SER A 123 -12.07 1.27 10.48
C SER A 123 -12.46 1.63 11.91
N ASP A 124 -11.56 1.51 12.88
CA ASP A 124 -11.91 1.49 14.31
C ASP A 124 -11.36 2.74 15.06
N PRO A 125 -12.07 3.24 16.10
CA PRO A 125 -11.64 4.40 16.86
C PRO A 125 -10.41 4.10 17.74
N PRO A 126 -9.47 5.05 17.83
CA PRO A 126 -8.16 4.82 18.40
C PRO A 126 -8.17 4.43 19.88
N ASN A 127 -7.42 3.37 20.23
CA ASN A 127 -7.16 2.97 21.62
C ASN A 127 -5.71 2.48 21.83
N SER A 128 -5.25 2.38 23.08
CA SER A 128 -3.87 2.01 23.41
C SER A 128 -3.43 0.63 22.89
N ARG A 129 -4.36 -0.32 22.73
CA ARG A 129 -4.08 -1.67 22.20
C ARG A 129 -3.80 -1.65 20.70
N GLU A 130 -4.40 -0.72 19.96
CA GLU A 130 -4.10 -0.55 18.53
C GLU A 130 -2.66 -0.12 18.27
N ARG A 131 -2.05 0.63 19.20
CA ARG A 131 -0.65 1.06 19.10
C ARG A 131 0.31 -0.12 19.13
N GLU A 132 0.12 -1.04 20.08
CA GLU A 132 0.96 -2.23 20.22
C GLU A 132 0.74 -3.18 19.04
N ALA A 133 -0.51 -3.40 18.64
CA ALA A 133 -0.85 -4.20 17.47
C ALA A 133 -0.21 -3.64 16.18
N ALA A 134 -0.25 -2.32 15.99
CA ALA A 134 0.37 -1.67 14.83
C ALA A 134 1.88 -1.89 14.78
N ARG A 135 2.57 -1.74 15.92
CA ARG A 135 4.03 -1.93 16.02
C ARG A 135 4.48 -3.36 15.73
N LEU A 136 3.60 -4.34 15.89
CA LEU A 136 3.86 -5.75 15.63
C LEU A 136 3.32 -6.22 14.28
N THR A 137 2.63 -5.35 13.55
CA THR A 137 2.06 -5.69 12.25
C THR A 137 3.07 -5.41 11.15
N SER A 138 3.67 -6.48 10.62
CA SER A 138 4.75 -6.41 9.64
C SER A 138 4.40 -5.58 8.40
N SER A 139 3.20 -5.76 7.84
CA SER A 139 2.74 -5.05 6.64
C SER A 139 2.66 -3.52 6.77
N LEU A 140 2.46 -2.98 7.98
CA LEU A 140 2.45 -1.52 8.18
C LEU A 140 3.82 -0.91 7.87
N TYR A 141 4.91 -1.64 8.14
CA TYR A 141 6.25 -1.19 7.80
C TYR A 141 6.46 -1.14 6.28
N HIS A 142 5.83 -2.03 5.50
CA HIS A 142 5.85 -1.98 4.03
C HIS A 142 5.16 -0.73 3.46
N LEU A 143 4.34 -0.05 4.26
CA LEU A 143 3.67 1.21 3.91
C LEU A 143 4.47 2.45 4.33
N LEU A 144 5.67 2.30 4.89
CA LEU A 144 6.51 3.46 5.22
C LEU A 144 6.83 4.28 3.97
N PRO A 145 6.74 5.62 4.06
CA PRO A 145 6.90 6.48 2.91
C PRO A 145 8.37 6.60 2.49
N ALA A 146 8.59 6.53 1.18
CA ALA A 146 9.87 6.74 0.51
C ALA A 146 9.68 7.80 -0.59
N ILE A 147 9.26 9.00 -0.19
CA ILE A 147 8.91 10.10 -1.11
C ILE A 147 10.06 11.11 -1.14
N LYS A 148 10.51 11.45 -2.34
CA LYS A 148 11.61 12.41 -2.54
C LYS A 148 11.28 13.76 -1.90
N ASN A 149 12.22 14.28 -1.11
CA ASN A 149 12.13 15.59 -0.44
C ASN A 149 10.91 15.77 0.49
N ALA A 150 10.31 14.68 0.97
CA ALA A 150 9.14 14.74 1.85
C ALA A 150 9.48 14.64 3.35
N LEU A 151 10.73 14.29 3.68
CA LEU A 151 11.25 14.27 5.03
C LEU A 151 12.09 15.51 5.30
N GLU A 152 11.72 16.25 6.35
CA GLU A 152 12.48 17.39 6.87
C GLU A 152 13.12 16.97 8.20
N ILE A 153 14.45 17.05 8.31
CA ILE A 153 15.17 16.57 9.50
C ILE A 153 15.98 17.72 10.07
N ASP A 154 15.75 18.02 11.34
CA ASP A 154 16.40 19.17 12.01
C ASP A 154 17.87 18.90 12.34
N ASP A 155 18.20 17.67 12.73
CA ASP A 155 19.56 17.28 13.06
C ASP A 155 20.21 16.54 11.87
N PRO A 156 21.22 17.15 11.22
CA PRO A 156 21.88 16.55 10.05
C PRO A 156 22.64 15.25 10.38
N LYS A 157 22.81 14.89 11.65
CA LYS A 157 23.41 13.61 12.08
C LYS A 157 22.42 12.45 11.99
N LEU A 158 21.12 12.73 11.95
CA LEU A 158 20.09 11.70 11.85
C LEU A 158 19.98 11.18 10.40
N PRO A 159 19.65 9.89 10.20
CA PRO A 159 19.48 9.32 8.87
C PRO A 159 18.26 9.92 8.16
N ALA A 160 18.35 10.06 6.83
CA ALA A 160 17.30 10.66 6.00
C ALA A 160 16.25 9.68 5.45
N ASN A 161 16.02 8.54 6.12
CA ASN A 161 15.08 7.53 5.67
C ASN A 161 14.39 6.82 6.85
N LEU A 162 13.09 6.54 6.71
CA LEU A 162 12.27 5.91 7.76
C LEU A 162 12.51 4.41 7.96
N PHE A 163 13.35 3.79 7.12
CA PHE A 163 13.76 2.41 7.30
C PHE A 163 14.97 2.28 8.23
N ASP A 164 15.58 3.39 8.64
CA ASP A 164 16.65 3.39 9.60
C ASP A 164 16.08 3.41 11.03
N PRO A 165 16.40 2.42 11.89
CA PRO A 165 15.90 2.36 13.26
C PRO A 165 16.31 3.58 14.10
N ALA A 166 17.42 4.25 13.79
CA ALA A 166 17.88 5.43 14.52
C ALA A 166 16.98 6.66 14.35
N LEU A 167 16.06 6.63 13.38
CA LEU A 167 15.07 7.70 13.15
C LEU A 167 13.80 7.54 14.00
N TRP A 168 13.63 6.42 14.68
CA TRP A 168 12.42 6.10 15.42
C TRP A 168 12.51 6.43 16.91
N GLN A 169 11.37 6.85 17.47
CA GLN A 169 11.23 7.17 18.89
C GLN A 169 11.50 5.94 19.77
N LEU A 170 12.24 6.11 20.87
CA LEU A 170 12.53 5.05 21.84
C LEU A 170 11.26 4.37 22.39
N SER A 171 10.14 5.11 22.45
CA SER A 171 8.85 4.57 22.90
C SER A 171 8.28 3.49 21.98
N VAL A 172 8.66 3.46 20.70
CA VAL A 172 8.28 2.41 19.75
C VAL A 172 9.00 1.12 20.12
N LEU A 173 10.33 1.20 20.27
CA LEU A 173 11.16 0.07 20.66
C LEU A 173 10.78 -0.47 22.04
N ALA A 174 10.49 0.41 23.00
CA ALA A 174 10.07 0.01 24.34
C ALA A 174 8.78 -0.84 24.34
N SER A 175 7.82 -0.57 23.45
CA SER A 175 6.62 -1.43 23.35
C SER A 175 6.87 -2.76 22.66
N VAL A 176 7.75 -2.79 21.64
CA VAL A 176 8.18 -4.07 21.04
C VAL A 176 8.87 -4.93 22.12
N LEU A 177 9.68 -4.31 22.96
CA LEU A 177 10.31 -4.96 24.11
C LEU A 177 9.28 -5.49 25.11
N ALA A 178 8.31 -4.67 25.52
CA ALA A 178 7.26 -5.10 26.44
C ALA A 178 6.50 -6.33 25.89
N TYR A 179 6.23 -6.36 24.59
CA TYR A 179 5.60 -7.52 23.94
C TYR A 179 6.49 -8.77 23.98
N VAL A 180 7.77 -8.65 23.59
CA VAL A 180 8.73 -9.77 23.65
C VAL A 180 8.85 -10.29 25.09
N GLN A 181 8.88 -9.39 26.07
CA GLN A 181 8.95 -9.77 27.49
C GLN A 181 7.72 -10.54 27.96
N ALA A 182 6.52 -10.12 27.54
CA ALA A 182 5.26 -10.76 27.92
C ALA A 182 5.05 -12.12 27.23
N GLN A 183 5.41 -12.24 25.95
CA GLN A 183 5.11 -13.44 25.14
C GLN A 183 6.25 -14.47 25.10
N MET A 184 7.49 -14.04 25.37
CA MET A 184 8.68 -14.89 25.26
C MET A 184 9.32 -15.07 26.63
N ALA A 185 8.56 -15.64 27.58
CA ALA A 185 8.98 -15.81 28.97
C ALA A 185 10.32 -16.56 29.12
N PHE A 186 10.56 -17.56 28.26
CA PHE A 186 11.71 -18.48 28.30
C PHE A 186 12.96 -17.98 27.57
N VAL A 187 12.91 -16.77 27.00
CA VAL A 187 13.94 -16.27 26.12
C VAL A 187 14.91 -15.37 26.89
N SER A 188 16.21 -15.69 26.84
CA SER A 188 17.31 -14.82 27.28
C SER A 188 17.46 -13.64 26.32
N GLU A 189 18.07 -12.54 26.78
CA GLU A 189 18.42 -11.37 25.95
C GLU A 189 17.22 -10.68 25.28
N LYS A 190 16.13 -10.51 26.04
CA LYS A 190 14.85 -9.96 25.55
C LYS A 190 14.98 -8.58 24.90
N GLU A 191 15.86 -7.72 25.43
CA GLU A 191 16.15 -6.38 24.88
C GLU A 191 16.74 -6.44 23.49
N GLN A 192 17.80 -7.23 23.31
CA GLN A 192 18.45 -7.44 22.02
C GLN A 192 17.45 -8.01 21.01
N LYS A 193 16.64 -9.00 21.39
CA LYS A 193 15.66 -9.60 20.46
C LYS A 193 14.54 -8.66 20.05
N ALA A 194 14.12 -7.75 20.93
CA ALA A 194 13.16 -6.72 20.58
C ALA A 194 13.73 -5.72 19.58
N GLN A 195 14.99 -5.32 19.76
CA GLN A 195 15.74 -4.50 18.78
C GLN A 195 15.87 -5.23 17.44
N GLU A 196 16.32 -6.49 17.45
CA GLU A 196 16.44 -7.31 16.25
C GLU A 196 15.10 -7.49 15.52
N LEU A 197 14.00 -7.69 16.26
CA LEU A 197 12.67 -7.82 15.65
C LEU A 197 12.24 -6.53 14.95
N PHE A 198 12.42 -5.37 15.61
CA PHE A 198 12.09 -4.08 15.04
C PHE A 198 12.94 -3.78 13.79
N VAL A 199 14.26 -4.03 13.88
CA VAL A 199 15.18 -3.88 12.75
C VAL A 199 14.78 -4.78 11.59
N ARG A 200 14.44 -6.05 11.84
CA ARG A 200 13.98 -6.98 10.80
C ARG A 200 12.71 -6.51 10.09
N PHE A 201 11.76 -5.88 10.80
CA PHE A 201 10.58 -5.30 10.13
C PHE A 201 10.97 -4.16 9.18
N LEU A 202 11.87 -3.28 9.60
CA LEU A 202 12.34 -2.17 8.77
C LEU A 202 13.16 -2.67 7.57
N GLU A 203 14.07 -3.61 7.77
CA GLU A 203 14.90 -4.21 6.70
C GLU A 203 14.04 -4.94 5.67
N ALA A 204 13.07 -5.76 6.11
CA ALA A 204 12.15 -6.47 5.22
C ALA A 204 11.31 -5.48 4.40
N ALA A 205 10.81 -4.41 5.04
CA ALA A 205 10.07 -3.36 4.36
C ALA A 205 10.93 -2.59 3.35
N GLN A 206 12.18 -2.27 3.69
CA GLN A 206 13.12 -1.59 2.80
C GLN A 206 13.50 -2.44 1.60
N ALA A 207 13.78 -3.72 1.82
CA ALA A 207 14.07 -4.68 0.75
C ALA A 207 12.88 -4.79 -0.21
N TYR A 208 11.66 -4.86 0.33
CA TYR A 208 10.43 -4.86 -0.45
C TYR A 208 10.26 -3.57 -1.26
N ARG A 209 10.40 -2.39 -0.62
CA ARG A 209 10.35 -1.07 -1.28
C ARG A 209 11.34 -1.01 -2.44
N ASN A 210 12.59 -1.36 -2.20
CA ASN A 210 13.65 -1.37 -3.22
C ASN A 210 13.33 -2.31 -4.40
N ARG A 211 12.64 -3.43 -4.15
CA ARG A 211 12.20 -4.35 -5.20
C ARG A 211 11.09 -3.72 -6.05
N ILE A 212 10.04 -3.22 -5.42
CA ILE A 212 8.90 -2.58 -6.10
C ILE A 212 9.34 -1.31 -6.86
N ASP A 213 10.25 -0.53 -6.31
CA ASP A 213 10.76 0.67 -7.00
C ASP A 213 11.51 0.32 -8.32
N LYS A 214 12.07 -0.90 -8.40
CA LYS A 214 12.75 -1.45 -9.58
C LYS A 214 11.81 -2.25 -10.50
N PHE A 215 10.53 -2.38 -10.14
CA PHE A 215 9.54 -2.99 -11.03
C PHE A 215 9.43 -2.16 -12.32
N ARG A 216 9.35 -2.85 -13.45
CA ARG A 216 9.19 -2.23 -14.77
C ARG A 216 8.17 -3.05 -15.54
N LEU A 217 7.23 -2.37 -16.19
CA LEU A 217 6.15 -3.03 -16.91
C LEU A 217 6.67 -3.93 -18.04
N THR A 218 7.80 -3.54 -18.66
CA THR A 218 8.52 -4.30 -19.70
C THR A 218 9.02 -5.68 -19.26
N LYS A 219 9.05 -5.97 -17.95
CA LYS A 219 9.34 -7.33 -17.43
C LYS A 219 8.13 -8.26 -17.51
N THR A 220 6.95 -7.72 -17.79
CA THR A 220 5.68 -8.44 -17.91
C THR A 220 5.26 -8.53 -19.39
N GLY A 221 4.07 -9.07 -19.65
CA GLY A 221 3.44 -9.03 -20.98
C GLY A 221 2.37 -7.93 -21.12
N LEU A 222 2.40 -6.94 -20.24
CA LEU A 222 1.47 -5.81 -20.20
C LEU A 222 2.12 -4.56 -20.81
N GLU A 223 1.29 -3.74 -21.45
CA GLU A 223 1.62 -2.39 -21.89
C GLU A 223 0.94 -1.35 -20.97
N PRO A 224 1.34 -0.06 -20.99
CA PRO A 224 0.77 0.96 -20.11
C PRO A 224 -0.77 1.06 -20.17
N GLU A 225 -1.34 0.88 -21.36
CA GLU A 225 -2.79 0.81 -21.63
C GLU A 225 -3.50 -0.43 -21.04
N ASP A 226 -2.76 -1.41 -20.54
CA ASP A 226 -3.30 -2.53 -19.80
C ASP A 226 -3.46 -2.23 -18.31
N TRP A 227 -2.97 -1.09 -17.83
CA TRP A 227 -3.00 -0.69 -16.42
C TRP A 227 -3.75 0.62 -16.20
N LEU A 228 -4.96 0.52 -15.61
CA LEU A 228 -5.70 1.68 -15.13
C LEU A 228 -5.27 2.03 -13.70
N CYS A 229 -4.53 3.13 -13.54
CA CYS A 229 -4.13 3.62 -12.23
C CYS A 229 -5.01 4.81 -11.82
N VAL A 230 -5.82 4.63 -10.77
CA VAL A 230 -6.72 5.66 -10.24
C VAL A 230 -6.15 6.20 -8.93
N VAL A 231 -5.96 7.51 -8.89
CA VAL A 231 -5.35 8.23 -7.76
C VAL A 231 -6.29 9.31 -7.26
N GLY A 232 -6.59 9.29 -5.96
CA GLY A 232 -7.38 10.35 -5.34
C GLY A 232 -6.58 11.63 -5.13
N VAL A 233 -7.20 12.76 -5.42
CA VAL A 233 -6.66 14.12 -5.25
C VAL A 233 -7.75 15.05 -4.69
N ASN A 234 -7.39 16.30 -4.40
CA ASN A 234 -8.28 17.30 -3.81
C ASN A 234 -8.77 16.99 -2.38
N SER A 235 -7.95 16.30 -1.59
CA SER A 235 -8.19 16.07 -0.15
C SER A 235 -6.98 16.44 0.69
N GLU A 236 -7.21 17.02 1.87
CA GLU A 236 -6.15 17.35 2.82
C GLU A 236 -5.37 16.09 3.23
N THR A 237 -4.13 16.01 2.79
CA THR A 237 -3.30 14.80 2.95
C THR A 237 -1.94 15.17 3.48
N ARG A 238 -1.40 14.37 4.41
CA ARG A 238 -0.04 14.60 4.91
C ARG A 238 0.97 14.31 3.82
N VAL A 239 1.54 15.33 3.20
CA VAL A 239 2.48 15.20 2.07
C VAL A 239 3.95 15.32 2.49
N ARG A 240 4.21 15.75 3.72
CA ARG A 240 5.55 15.85 4.32
C ARG A 240 5.52 15.45 5.79
N MET A 241 6.70 15.18 6.33
CA MET A 241 6.89 14.98 7.76
C MET A 241 8.22 15.58 8.21
N ARG A 242 8.16 16.39 9.26
CA ARG A 242 9.36 16.87 9.94
C ARG A 242 9.70 16.00 11.13
N ILE A 243 10.99 15.84 11.37
CA ILE A 243 11.56 15.08 12.48
C ILE A 243 12.46 16.02 13.25
N THR A 244 12.03 16.37 14.45
CA THR A 244 12.76 17.25 15.36
C THR A 244 13.69 16.43 16.23
N SER A 245 14.88 16.96 16.54
CA SER A 245 15.78 16.36 17.53
C SER A 245 15.43 16.89 18.92
N THR A 246 15.30 15.99 19.89
CA THR A 246 15.03 16.31 21.31
C THR A 246 16.09 15.65 22.19
N GLU A 247 16.17 16.03 23.47
CA GLU A 247 17.04 15.36 24.44
C GLU A 247 16.77 13.84 24.56
N ARG A 248 15.57 13.38 24.17
CA ARG A 248 15.16 11.97 24.20
C ARG A 248 15.29 11.28 22.85
N GLY A 249 15.92 11.92 21.88
CA GLY A 249 16.08 11.42 20.50
C GLY A 249 15.09 12.04 19.50
N PRO A 250 14.97 11.43 18.30
CA PRO A 250 14.12 11.95 17.23
C PRO A 250 12.64 11.93 17.62
N MET A 251 11.89 12.94 17.18
CA MET A 251 10.45 13.05 17.40
C MET A 251 9.74 13.49 16.12
N PHE A 252 8.71 12.74 15.72
CA PHE A 252 7.88 13.08 14.56
C PHE A 252 6.97 14.28 14.87
N ASP A 253 7.00 15.29 14.00
CA ASP A 253 6.07 16.42 14.04
C ASP A 253 4.74 16.02 13.37
N LEU A 254 3.76 15.73 14.23
CA LEU A 254 2.43 15.27 13.82
C LEU A 254 1.42 16.40 13.64
N SER A 255 1.86 17.67 13.68
CA SER A 255 0.96 18.81 13.45
C SER A 255 0.34 18.79 12.06
N SER A 256 -0.81 19.45 11.91
CA SER A 256 -1.56 19.52 10.64
C SER A 256 -0.89 20.38 9.57
N LYS A 257 0.17 21.16 9.88
CA LYS A 257 0.83 22.05 8.91
C LYS A 257 1.40 21.34 7.67
N TYR A 258 1.64 20.03 7.76
CA TYR A 258 2.11 19.21 6.63
C TYR A 258 1.00 18.43 5.94
N ARG A 259 -0.24 18.55 6.41
CA ARG A 259 -1.43 18.18 5.65
C ARG A 259 -1.75 19.32 4.70
N LEU A 260 -1.64 19.05 3.40
CA LEU A 260 -1.86 20.06 2.37
C LEU A 260 -2.89 19.53 1.37
N ASN A 261 -3.66 20.47 0.81
CA ASN A 261 -4.38 20.30 -0.44
C ASN A 261 -4.13 21.55 -1.28
N ARG A 262 -3.26 21.42 -2.27
CA ARG A 262 -2.94 22.49 -3.22
C ARG A 262 -3.54 22.22 -4.61
N TRP A 263 -4.39 21.20 -4.73
CA TRP A 263 -4.99 20.81 -6.00
C TRP A 263 -5.71 21.99 -6.65
N ARG A 264 -5.22 22.43 -7.83
CA ARG A 264 -5.79 23.55 -8.59
C ARG A 264 -5.90 24.88 -7.82
N SER A 265 -5.18 25.02 -6.71
CA SER A 265 -5.29 26.17 -5.81
C SER A 265 -4.60 27.43 -6.35
N ASP A 266 -3.54 27.26 -7.16
CA ASP A 266 -2.80 28.34 -7.80
C ASP A 266 -2.46 27.98 -9.25
N LEU A 267 -3.07 28.68 -10.20
CA LEU A 267 -2.85 28.47 -11.64
C LEU A 267 -1.43 28.89 -12.08
N ALA A 268 -0.76 29.78 -11.34
CA ALA A 268 0.60 30.21 -11.65
C ALA A 268 1.66 29.16 -11.26
N ASN A 269 1.34 28.26 -10.32
CA ASN A 269 2.24 27.22 -9.83
C ASN A 269 1.64 25.80 -9.91
N PRO A 270 1.38 25.24 -11.13
CA PRO A 270 0.78 23.91 -11.27
C PRO A 270 1.58 22.77 -10.63
N ALA A 271 2.89 22.94 -10.46
CA ALA A 271 3.74 21.97 -9.77
C ALA A 271 3.31 21.73 -8.31
N GLU A 272 2.77 22.77 -7.64
CA GLU A 272 2.30 22.66 -6.27
C GLU A 272 1.01 21.84 -6.15
N TRP A 273 0.25 21.65 -7.23
CA TRP A 273 -1.00 20.86 -7.17
C TRP A 273 -0.77 19.42 -6.75
N ARG A 274 0.46 18.93 -6.91
CA ARG A 274 0.92 17.60 -6.49
C ARG A 274 1.00 17.48 -4.95
N LEU A 275 0.97 18.59 -4.22
CA LEU A 275 0.85 18.64 -2.75
C LEU A 275 -0.62 18.44 -2.33
N THR A 276 -1.12 17.24 -2.59
CA THR A 276 -2.49 16.77 -2.30
C THR A 276 -2.47 15.26 -2.06
N GLY A 277 -3.62 14.66 -1.83
CA GLY A 277 -3.84 13.21 -1.94
C GLY A 277 -5.30 12.88 -1.74
N ASP A 278 -5.57 11.69 -1.21
CA ASP A 278 -6.91 11.15 -0.94
C ASP A 278 -7.32 11.20 0.55
N GLY A 279 -6.54 11.90 1.38
CA GLY A 279 -6.69 11.94 2.84
C GLY A 279 -5.79 10.94 3.59
N THR A 280 -5.26 9.95 2.89
CA THR A 280 -4.37 8.90 3.41
C THR A 280 -3.05 8.81 2.63
N VAL A 281 -3.13 8.69 1.31
CA VAL A 281 -2.00 8.50 0.41
C VAL A 281 -1.71 9.81 -0.32
N PRO A 282 -0.51 10.40 -0.16
CA PRO A 282 -0.08 11.55 -0.94
C PRO A 282 -0.09 11.22 -2.43
N PHE A 283 -0.45 12.19 -3.28
CA PHE A 283 -0.43 12.03 -4.73
C PHE A 283 0.91 11.46 -5.22
N GLU A 284 2.03 12.03 -4.78
CA GLU A 284 3.38 11.55 -5.14
C GLU A 284 3.62 10.08 -4.77
N ALA A 285 3.02 9.60 -3.68
CA ALA A 285 3.17 8.21 -3.27
C ALA A 285 2.19 7.26 -3.95
N ALA A 286 1.15 7.78 -4.58
CA ALA A 286 0.18 6.99 -5.32
C ALA A 286 0.60 6.75 -6.78
N LEU A 287 1.71 7.33 -7.23
CA LEU A 287 2.25 7.14 -8.57
C LEU A 287 3.12 5.88 -8.64
N PRO A 288 2.83 4.91 -9.52
CA PRO A 288 3.75 3.80 -9.76
C PRO A 288 4.92 4.23 -10.66
N ASN A 289 6.14 3.80 -10.34
CA ASN A 289 7.33 4.04 -11.16
C ASN A 289 7.24 3.51 -12.61
N SER A 290 6.32 2.57 -12.88
CA SER A 290 6.17 1.91 -14.16
C SER A 290 5.21 2.61 -15.14
N LEU A 291 4.49 3.65 -14.69
CA LEU A 291 3.57 4.41 -15.52
C LEU A 291 3.96 5.89 -15.59
N LYS A 292 3.59 6.55 -16.68
CA LYS A 292 3.73 8.00 -16.81
C LYS A 292 2.47 8.69 -16.30
N LEU A 293 2.56 10.00 -16.03
CA LEU A 293 1.43 10.81 -15.57
C LEU A 293 0.23 10.78 -16.54
N GLU A 294 0.48 10.69 -17.84
CA GLU A 294 -0.57 10.55 -18.86
C GLU A 294 -1.39 9.25 -18.74
N ASN A 295 -0.87 8.25 -18.02
CA ASN A 295 -1.56 6.99 -17.74
C ASN A 295 -2.31 6.99 -16.39
N ILE A 296 -2.29 8.10 -15.65
CA ILE A 296 -2.88 8.21 -14.32
C ILE A 296 -4.22 8.94 -14.41
N VAL A 297 -5.27 8.31 -13.89
CA VAL A 297 -6.59 8.93 -13.74
C VAL A 297 -6.68 9.52 -12.34
N CYS A 298 -6.68 10.84 -12.28
CA CYS A 298 -6.93 11.56 -11.03
C CYS A 298 -8.43 11.71 -10.81
N VAL A 299 -8.88 11.42 -9.59
CA VAL A 299 -10.28 11.54 -9.16
C VAL A 299 -10.37 12.40 -7.91
N THR A 300 -11.41 13.19 -7.82
CA THR A 300 -11.73 14.11 -6.71
C THR A 300 -13.00 13.65 -6.02
N PRO A 301 -13.28 14.11 -4.78
CA PRO A 301 -14.57 13.88 -4.14
C PRO A 301 -15.79 14.30 -5.01
N GLU A 302 -15.63 15.36 -5.80
CA GLU A 302 -16.69 15.91 -6.66
C GLU A 302 -17.09 14.96 -7.80
N ASP A 303 -16.15 14.14 -8.29
CA ASP A 303 -16.39 13.18 -9.39
C ASP A 303 -17.37 12.06 -9.00
N TYR A 304 -17.58 11.85 -7.70
CA TYR A 304 -18.46 10.80 -7.18
C TYR A 304 -19.86 11.30 -6.82
N GLY A 305 -20.11 12.61 -6.84
CA GLY A 305 -21.46 13.18 -6.72
C GLY A 305 -22.18 12.98 -5.39
N TYR A 306 -21.49 12.53 -4.33
CA TYR A 306 -22.06 12.33 -2.99
C TYR A 306 -21.47 13.34 -2.00
N TRP A 307 -22.30 14.28 -1.54
CA TRP A 307 -22.10 15.12 -0.36
C TRP A 307 -23.26 14.91 0.61
#